data_AF-A0A0A1UE06-F1
#
_entry.id   AF-A0A0A1UE06-F1
#
_cell.length_a   1.000
_cell.length_b   1.000
_cell.length_c   1.000
_cell.angle_alpha   90.00
_cell.angle_beta   90.00
_cell.angle_gamma   90.00
#
_symmetry.space_group_name_H-M   'P 1'
#
loop_
_entity.id
_entity.type
_entity.pdbx_description
1 polymer ?
#
loop_
_entity_poly.entity_id
_entity_poly.type
_entity_poly.pdbx_seq_one_letter_code
_entity_poly.pdbx_strand_id
1 'polypeptide(L)'
;MDKILGKTDMNEIKRESKSFEGVQQGVLIALLNSIGFSFEFRRPERYALKTVQYLIINDVYYEGKKLDFGRVINDYCEKQFKTEVKKEMSINQVKTVKRRKDLNRAALTFNWLVDYAEQNGFIVHKRSTKSSKKTLQMEKINEISAGGFIIVSQSQMNQIGKQMNQYIVSQFVKEMKSSTLQPYHPFSTSLMQTNKNQLQIVQAINQINSQVSSTTSIASIISNSNYSNASNNSHLSIGQNTSSVESQDVYETIELPQYRLQFAPIGPYVPYSYVY
;
A
#
# COMPACT_ATOMS: atom_id res chain seq x y z
N MET A 1 -10.59 -8.07 35.94
CA MET A 1 -11.36 -9.29 35.64
C MET A 1 -11.16 -9.61 34.17
N ASP A 2 -10.19 -10.45 33.84
CA ASP A 2 -9.96 -10.88 32.47
C ASP A 2 -11.01 -11.94 32.10
N LYS A 3 -11.93 -11.57 31.21
CA LYS A 3 -12.91 -12.50 30.64
C LYS A 3 -12.14 -13.56 29.84
N ILE A 4 -12.24 -14.82 30.26
CA ILE A 4 -11.78 -15.97 29.47
C ILE A 4 -12.69 -16.05 28.23
N LEU A 5 -12.22 -15.53 27.10
CA LEU A 5 -12.95 -15.59 25.83
C LEU A 5 -13.11 -17.05 25.38
N GLY A 6 -14.35 -17.46 25.11
CA GLY A 6 -14.66 -18.77 24.55
C GLY A 6 -14.14 -18.95 23.12
N LYS A 7 -13.97 -20.19 22.67
CA LYS A 7 -13.48 -20.56 21.33
C LYS A 7 -14.31 -19.93 20.18
N THR A 8 -15.60 -19.69 20.41
CA THR A 8 -16.51 -19.06 19.44
C THR A 8 -16.19 -17.57 19.24
N ASP A 9 -15.96 -16.85 20.34
CA ASP A 9 -15.63 -15.42 20.36
C ASP A 9 -14.27 -15.16 19.69
N MET A 10 -13.29 -16.03 19.96
CA MET A 10 -11.97 -15.99 19.30
C MET A 10 -12.04 -16.19 17.77
N ASN A 11 -13.02 -16.95 17.27
CA ASN A 11 -13.22 -17.14 15.83
C ASN A 11 -13.88 -15.92 15.18
N GLU A 12 -14.75 -15.22 15.91
CA GLU A 12 -15.42 -14.01 15.46
C GLU A 12 -14.42 -12.85 15.33
N ILE A 13 -13.61 -12.61 16.36
CA ILE A 13 -12.53 -11.61 16.33
C ILE A 13 -11.58 -11.82 15.15
N LYS A 14 -11.23 -13.08 14.84
CA LYS A 14 -10.39 -13.42 13.68
C LYS A 14 -11.07 -13.11 12.35
N ARG A 15 -12.39 -13.28 12.26
CA ARG A 15 -13.17 -12.96 11.05
C ARG A 15 -13.30 -11.47 10.87
N GLU A 16 -13.54 -10.73 11.94
CA GLU A 16 -13.57 -9.27 11.94
C GLU A 16 -12.22 -8.70 11.50
N SER A 17 -11.11 -9.21 12.05
CA SER A 17 -9.76 -8.78 11.69
C SER A 17 -9.45 -8.97 10.20
N LYS A 18 -9.84 -10.12 9.61
CA LYS A 18 -9.69 -10.37 8.17
C LYS A 18 -10.59 -9.48 7.32
N SER A 19 -11.81 -9.25 7.78
CA SER A 19 -12.75 -8.37 7.08
C SER A 19 -12.24 -6.93 7.11
N PHE A 20 -11.62 -6.50 8.21
CA PHE A 20 -11.03 -5.18 8.36
C PHE A 20 -9.94 -4.90 7.33
N GLU A 21 -9.10 -5.89 7.01
CA GLU A 21 -8.09 -5.78 5.95
C GLU A 21 -8.71 -5.56 4.57
N GLY A 22 -9.70 -6.37 4.19
CA GLY A 22 -10.40 -6.21 2.92
C GLY A 22 -11.17 -4.88 2.84
N VAL A 23 -11.71 -4.41 3.96
CA VAL A 23 -12.38 -3.10 4.08
C VAL A 23 -11.39 -1.98 3.81
N GLN A 24 -10.27 -1.93 4.53
CA GLN A 24 -9.27 -0.86 4.35
C GLN A 24 -8.70 -0.86 2.93
N GLN A 25 -8.46 -2.04 2.36
CA GLN A 25 -8.04 -2.16 0.97
C GLN A 25 -9.09 -1.56 0.02
N GLY A 26 -10.38 -1.86 0.24
CA GLY A 26 -11.48 -1.30 -0.55
C GLY A 26 -11.53 0.23 -0.51
N VAL A 27 -11.26 0.85 0.65
CA VAL A 27 -11.20 2.31 0.80
C VAL A 27 -10.09 2.91 -0.07
N LEU A 28 -8.87 2.37 0.02
CA LEU A 28 -7.73 2.89 -0.75
C LEU A 28 -7.91 2.67 -2.26
N ILE A 29 -8.50 1.55 -2.67
CA ILE A 29 -8.86 1.31 -4.08
C ILE A 29 -9.87 2.37 -4.56
N ALA A 30 -10.94 2.63 -3.79
CA ALA A 30 -11.93 3.64 -4.17
C ALA A 30 -11.29 5.03 -4.29
N LEU A 31 -10.45 5.40 -3.32
CA LEU A 31 -9.73 6.67 -3.30
C LEU A 31 -8.83 6.83 -4.52
N LEU A 32 -7.90 5.91 -4.75
CA LEU A 32 -6.98 5.97 -5.88
C LEU A 32 -7.72 5.90 -7.22
N ASN A 33 -8.75 5.06 -7.33
CA ASN A 33 -9.54 5.00 -8.57
C ASN A 33 -10.24 6.32 -8.88
N SER A 34 -10.73 7.04 -7.86
CA SER A 34 -11.38 8.34 -8.02
C SER A 34 -10.44 9.44 -8.53
N ILE A 35 -9.12 9.23 -8.45
CA ILE A 35 -8.10 10.16 -8.97
C ILE A 35 -7.33 9.60 -10.19
N GLY A 36 -7.87 8.60 -10.87
CA GLY A 36 -7.38 8.17 -12.19
C GLY A 36 -6.56 6.88 -12.22
N PHE A 37 -6.46 6.15 -11.10
CA PHE A 37 -5.86 4.82 -11.12
C PHE A 37 -6.84 3.77 -11.64
N SER A 38 -6.32 2.79 -12.39
CA SER A 38 -7.05 1.60 -12.81
C SER A 38 -6.42 0.35 -12.21
N PHE A 39 -7.26 -0.62 -11.86
CA PHE A 39 -6.85 -1.82 -11.14
C PHE A 39 -7.31 -3.07 -11.87
N GLU A 40 -6.38 -3.96 -12.18
CA GLU A 40 -6.71 -5.30 -12.62
C GLU A 40 -6.73 -6.25 -11.42
N PHE A 41 -7.85 -6.92 -11.20
CA PHE A 41 -8.05 -7.87 -10.10
C PHE A 41 -8.04 -9.30 -10.60
N ARG A 42 -7.49 -10.20 -9.79
CA ARG A 42 -7.69 -11.64 -9.95
C ARG A 42 -9.03 -12.05 -9.37
N ARG A 43 -9.72 -12.94 -10.06
CA ARG A 43 -10.94 -13.56 -9.53
C ARG A 43 -10.66 -14.27 -8.21
N PRO A 44 -11.44 -14.00 -7.14
CA PRO A 44 -11.36 -14.78 -5.91
C PRO A 44 -11.68 -16.26 -6.18
N GLU A 45 -10.83 -17.17 -5.70
CA GLU A 45 -11.06 -18.62 -5.85
C GLU A 45 -12.31 -19.09 -5.11
N ARG A 46 -12.65 -18.43 -4.00
CA ARG A 46 -13.82 -18.75 -3.17
C ARG A 46 -14.53 -17.47 -2.77
N TYR A 47 -15.85 -17.43 -2.97
CA TYR A 47 -16.66 -16.33 -2.47
C TYR A 47 -16.96 -16.54 -0.98
N ALA A 48 -16.37 -15.72 -0.12
CA ALA A 48 -16.68 -15.71 1.29
C ALA A 48 -17.98 -14.95 1.53
N LEU A 49 -18.98 -15.62 2.12
CA LEU A 49 -20.28 -15.01 2.45
C LEU A 49 -20.23 -14.14 3.72
N LYS A 50 -19.31 -14.44 4.64
CA LYS A 50 -19.30 -13.87 6.00
C LYS A 50 -18.17 -12.87 6.26
N THR A 51 -17.22 -12.74 5.34
CA THR A 51 -16.05 -11.88 5.53
C THR A 51 -15.80 -11.09 4.26
N VAL A 52 -15.43 -9.82 4.42
CA VAL A 52 -14.90 -9.01 3.32
C VAL A 52 -13.55 -9.59 2.93
N GLN A 53 -13.38 -9.93 1.65
CA GLN A 53 -12.17 -10.62 1.20
C GLN A 53 -11.10 -9.60 0.84
N TYR A 54 -9.85 -9.88 1.19
CA TYR A 54 -8.73 -9.16 0.63
C TYR A 54 -8.54 -9.58 -0.84
N LEU A 55 -8.66 -8.63 -1.77
CA LEU A 55 -8.60 -8.87 -3.20
C LEU A 55 -7.15 -8.94 -3.67
N ILE A 56 -6.87 -9.84 -4.61
CA ILE A 56 -5.56 -9.89 -5.26
C ILE A 56 -5.59 -8.93 -6.46
N ILE A 57 -4.72 -7.92 -6.41
CA ILE A 57 -4.47 -7.01 -7.53
C ILE A 57 -3.39 -7.67 -8.39
N ASN A 58 -3.71 -7.91 -9.66
CA ASN A 58 -2.76 -8.38 -10.67
C ASN A 58 -1.87 -7.24 -11.15
N ASP A 59 -2.43 -6.07 -11.45
CA ASP A 59 -1.66 -4.90 -11.88
C ASP A 59 -2.39 -3.58 -11.65
N VAL A 60 -1.63 -2.48 -11.74
CA VAL A 60 -2.14 -1.11 -11.56
C VAL A 60 -1.67 -0.23 -12.70
N TYR A 61 -2.55 0.66 -13.15
CA TYR A 61 -2.31 1.61 -14.22
C TYR A 61 -2.64 3.02 -13.76
N TYR A 62 -1.93 4.00 -14.29
CA TYR A 62 -2.21 5.42 -14.11
C TYR A 62 -2.08 6.11 -15.46
N GLU A 63 -3.09 6.87 -15.88
CA GLU A 63 -3.13 7.51 -17.20
C GLU A 63 -2.83 6.54 -18.37
N GLY A 64 -3.38 5.32 -18.28
CA GLY A 64 -3.15 4.27 -19.28
C GLY A 64 -1.75 3.63 -19.24
N LYS A 65 -0.82 4.14 -18.41
CA LYS A 65 0.52 3.58 -18.24
C LYS A 65 0.50 2.51 -17.16
N LYS A 66 1.10 1.37 -17.46
CA LYS A 66 1.29 0.27 -16.52
C LYS A 66 2.38 0.60 -15.51
N LEU A 67 2.12 0.36 -14.23
CA LEU A 67 3.07 0.66 -13.13
C LEU A 67 3.98 -0.52 -12.75
N ASP A 68 3.88 -1.64 -13.50
CA ASP A 68 4.56 -2.91 -13.22
C ASP A 68 4.34 -3.44 -11.79
N PHE A 69 3.22 -3.04 -11.16
CA PHE A 69 2.88 -3.37 -9.78
C PHE A 69 2.90 -4.88 -9.55
N GLY A 70 2.23 -5.63 -10.43
CA GLY A 70 2.10 -7.07 -10.33
C GLY A 70 3.43 -7.80 -10.35
N ARG A 71 4.30 -7.41 -11.28
CA ARG A 71 5.62 -7.99 -11.45
C ARG A 71 6.47 -7.74 -10.20
N VAL A 72 6.57 -6.49 -9.75
CA VAL A 72 7.42 -6.10 -8.62
C VAL A 72 7.02 -6.84 -7.34
N ILE A 73 5.72 -6.91 -7.03
CA ILE A 73 5.22 -7.61 -5.85
C ILE A 73 5.47 -9.12 -5.94
N ASN A 74 5.22 -9.74 -7.10
CA ASN A 74 5.41 -11.17 -7.30
C ASN A 74 6.88 -11.57 -7.24
N ASP A 75 7.78 -10.81 -7.89
CA ASP A 75 9.21 -11.08 -7.91
C ASP A 75 9.79 -11.04 -6.50
N TYR A 76 9.40 -10.04 -5.71
CA TYR A 76 9.78 -9.96 -4.30
C TYR A 76 9.30 -11.18 -3.51
N CYS A 77 8.01 -11.50 -3.59
CA CYS A 77 7.41 -12.59 -2.84
C CYS A 77 8.00 -13.95 -3.23
N GLU A 78 8.30 -14.14 -4.52
CA GLU A 78 8.88 -15.38 -5.03
C GLU A 78 10.35 -15.52 -4.65
N LYS A 79 11.13 -14.44 -4.68
CA LYS A 79 12.52 -14.43 -4.19
C LYS A 79 12.58 -14.80 -2.70
N GLN A 80 11.71 -14.20 -1.89
CA GLN A 80 11.61 -14.52 -0.47
C GLN A 80 11.21 -15.98 -0.24
N PHE A 81 10.20 -16.47 -0.98
CA PHE A 81 9.74 -17.85 -0.88
C PHE A 81 10.85 -18.85 -1.22
N LYS A 82 11.59 -18.63 -2.32
CA LYS A 82 12.70 -19.48 -2.74
C LYS A 82 13.85 -19.52 -1.72
N THR A 83 14.07 -18.42 -1.00
CA THR A 83 15.10 -18.34 0.05
C THR A 83 14.69 -19.10 1.31
N GLU A 84 13.39 -19.14 1.63
CA GLU A 84 12.88 -19.85 2.81
C GLU A 84 12.62 -21.34 2.58
N VAL A 85 12.29 -21.76 1.36
CA VAL A 85 12.02 -23.16 1.04
C VAL A 85 13.31 -23.94 0.88
N LYS A 86 13.42 -25.05 1.62
CA LYS A 86 14.53 -26.01 1.54
C LYS A 86 14.02 -27.38 1.10
N LYS A 87 14.89 -28.18 0.47
CA LYS A 87 14.53 -29.49 -0.14
C LYS A 87 14.05 -30.50 0.90
N GLU A 88 14.60 -30.42 2.11
CA GLU A 88 14.33 -31.29 3.25
C GLU A 88 13.09 -30.89 4.07
N MET A 89 12.37 -29.82 3.69
CA MET A 89 11.19 -29.38 4.43
C MET A 89 10.03 -30.36 4.28
N SER A 90 9.37 -30.64 5.40
CA SER A 90 8.10 -31.35 5.41
C SER A 90 7.00 -30.56 4.70
N ILE A 91 5.96 -31.27 4.25
CA ILE A 91 4.77 -30.68 3.60
C ILE A 91 4.15 -29.56 4.45
N ASN A 92 4.11 -29.72 5.79
CA ASN A 92 3.53 -28.74 6.70
C ASN A 92 4.40 -27.47 6.82
N GLN A 93 5.72 -27.62 6.78
CA GLN A 93 6.64 -26.50 6.75
C GLN A 93 6.49 -25.72 5.44
N VAL A 94 6.41 -26.41 4.29
CA VAL A 94 6.17 -25.77 2.98
C VAL A 94 4.83 -25.01 2.96
N LYS A 95 3.75 -25.56 3.53
CA LYS A 95 2.46 -24.86 3.68
C LYS A 95 2.61 -23.58 4.52
N THR A 96 3.42 -23.61 5.56
CA THR A 96 3.69 -22.45 6.42
C THR A 96 4.45 -21.36 5.66
N VAL A 97 5.47 -21.72 4.88
CA VAL A 97 6.22 -20.77 4.05
C VAL A 97 5.33 -20.18 2.94
N LYS A 98 4.47 -20.99 2.30
CA LYS A 98 3.47 -20.49 1.35
C LYS A 98 2.53 -19.46 1.98
N ARG A 99 2.04 -19.74 3.19
CA ARG A 99 1.19 -18.80 3.93
C ARG A 99 1.91 -17.49 4.24
N ARG A 100 3.19 -17.52 4.60
CA ARG A 100 3.99 -16.29 4.80
C ARG A 100 4.14 -15.50 3.51
N LYS A 101 4.36 -16.17 2.37
CA LYS A 101 4.38 -15.53 1.05
C LYS A 101 3.08 -14.78 0.78
N ASP A 102 1.92 -15.40 1.06
CA ASP A 102 0.62 -14.74 0.87
C ASP A 102 0.39 -13.55 1.82
N LEU A 103 0.83 -13.65 3.07
CA LEU A 103 0.77 -12.54 4.03
C LEU A 103 1.67 -11.38 3.62
N ASN A 104 2.88 -11.67 3.14
CA ASN A 104 3.80 -10.65 2.64
C ASN A 104 3.26 -9.97 1.39
N ARG A 105 2.64 -10.72 0.46
CA ARG A 105 1.96 -10.16 -0.70
C ARG A 105 0.89 -9.15 -0.27
N ALA A 106 0.02 -9.54 0.67
CA ALA A 106 -1.02 -8.66 1.18
C ALA A 106 -0.45 -7.40 1.86
N ALA A 107 0.59 -7.55 2.68
CA ALA A 107 1.24 -6.41 3.33
C ALA A 107 1.87 -5.45 2.31
N LEU A 108 2.61 -5.95 1.32
CA LEU A 108 3.22 -5.12 0.29
C LEU A 108 2.18 -4.42 -0.58
N THR A 109 1.13 -5.14 -1.00
CA THR A 109 0.03 -4.54 -1.75
C THR A 109 -0.64 -3.43 -0.96
N PHE A 110 -0.91 -3.64 0.32
CA PHE A 110 -1.56 -2.63 1.15
C PHE A 110 -0.68 -1.40 1.36
N ASN A 111 0.58 -1.60 1.74
CA ASN A 111 1.51 -0.51 1.98
C ASN A 111 1.76 0.30 0.70
N TRP A 112 1.81 -0.36 -0.46
CA TRP A 112 1.86 0.32 -1.76
C TRP A 112 0.67 1.25 -1.99
N LEU A 113 -0.55 0.80 -1.68
CA LEU A 113 -1.76 1.62 -1.83
C LEU A 113 -1.71 2.84 -0.90
N VAL A 114 -1.17 2.68 0.32
CA VAL A 114 -0.97 3.80 1.26
C VAL A 114 0.06 4.78 0.72
N ASP A 115 1.25 4.30 0.34
CA ASP A 115 2.33 5.13 -0.19
C ASP A 115 1.89 5.91 -1.43
N TYR A 116 1.09 5.29 -2.30
CA TYR A 116 0.56 5.96 -3.49
C TYR A 116 -0.55 6.95 -3.17
N ALA A 117 -1.37 6.72 -2.15
CA ALA A 117 -2.28 7.75 -1.67
C ALA A 117 -1.49 8.95 -1.12
N GLU A 118 -0.46 8.71 -0.32
CA GLU A 118 0.38 9.78 0.26
C GLU A 118 1.11 10.59 -0.83
N GLN A 119 1.65 9.92 -1.85
CA GLN A 119 2.28 10.58 -3.01
C GLN A 119 1.31 11.46 -3.83
N ASN A 120 0.00 11.20 -3.74
CA ASN A 120 -1.04 11.98 -4.44
C ASN A 120 -1.69 13.03 -3.54
N GLY A 121 -1.01 13.45 -2.47
CA GLY A 121 -1.43 14.58 -1.64
C GLY A 121 -2.44 14.25 -0.54
N PHE A 122 -2.72 12.95 -0.30
CA PHE A 122 -3.50 12.53 0.86
C PHE A 122 -2.59 12.37 2.09
N ILE A 123 -3.14 12.64 3.26
CA ILE A 123 -2.52 12.34 4.55
C ILE A 123 -3.25 11.13 5.11
N VAL A 124 -2.53 10.00 5.21
CA VAL A 124 -3.07 8.74 5.72
C VAL A 124 -2.66 8.57 7.18
N HIS A 125 -3.64 8.62 8.09
CA HIS A 125 -3.39 8.45 9.52
C HIS A 125 -3.29 6.96 9.85
N LYS A 126 -2.06 6.52 10.09
CA LYS A 126 -1.73 5.11 10.35
C LYS A 126 -1.87 4.78 11.84
N ARG A 127 -2.25 3.55 12.18
CA ARG A 127 -2.19 3.00 13.54
C ARG A 127 -1.03 2.03 13.68
N SER A 128 -0.42 2.04 14.86
CA SER A 128 0.62 1.08 15.19
C SER A 128 0.08 -0.35 15.15
N THR A 129 0.82 -1.21 14.46
CA THR A 129 0.63 -2.66 14.49
C THR A 129 1.82 -3.33 15.15
N LYS A 130 1.61 -4.53 15.69
CA LYS A 130 2.73 -5.33 16.19
C LYS A 130 3.53 -5.83 14.99
N SER A 131 4.84 -5.64 15.03
CA SER A 131 5.74 -6.23 14.05
C SER A 131 5.76 -7.75 14.17
N SER A 132 6.07 -8.42 13.06
CA SER A 132 6.21 -9.87 12.98
C SER A 132 7.63 -10.21 12.56
N LYS A 133 8.24 -11.22 13.20
CA LYS A 133 9.62 -11.64 12.90
C LYS A 133 9.79 -12.28 11.52
N LYS A 134 8.71 -12.79 10.92
CA LYS A 134 8.77 -13.64 9.70
C LYS A 134 7.87 -13.14 8.57
N THR A 135 7.14 -12.06 8.79
CA THR A 135 6.27 -11.47 7.77
C THR A 135 6.41 -9.96 7.82
N LEU A 136 6.25 -9.33 6.66
CA LEU A 136 6.19 -7.88 6.56
C LEU A 136 5.03 -7.34 7.38
N GLN A 137 5.26 -6.19 8.00
CA GLN A 137 4.25 -5.49 8.75
C GLN A 137 3.34 -4.74 7.77
N MET A 138 2.08 -5.14 7.74
CA MET A 138 1.04 -4.40 7.03
C MET A 138 0.64 -3.19 7.86
N GLU A 139 0.65 -2.02 7.22
CA GLU A 139 0.12 -0.80 7.78
C GLU A 139 -1.38 -0.93 8.01
N LYS A 140 -1.92 -0.11 8.91
CA LYS A 140 -3.36 -0.04 9.17
C LYS A 140 -3.73 1.42 9.24
N ILE A 141 -4.87 1.76 8.64
CA ILE A 141 -5.34 3.15 8.52
C ILE A 141 -6.53 3.40 9.44
N ASN A 142 -6.58 4.58 10.04
CA ASN A 142 -7.71 5.03 10.86
C ASN A 142 -8.52 6.11 10.17
N GLU A 143 -7.84 7.00 9.45
CA GLU A 143 -8.42 8.17 8.81
C GLU A 143 -7.62 8.56 7.57
N ILE A 144 -8.27 9.18 6.60
CA ILE A 144 -7.63 9.80 5.43
C ILE A 144 -8.10 11.25 5.33
N SER A 145 -7.14 12.17 5.17
CA SER A 145 -7.39 13.61 5.05
C SER A 145 -6.68 14.21 3.83
N ALA A 146 -7.15 15.35 3.33
CA ALA A 146 -6.42 16.18 2.36
C ALA A 146 -6.82 17.65 2.53
N GLY A 147 -5.88 18.56 2.26
CA GLY A 147 -6.13 20.01 2.39
C GLY A 147 -6.59 20.42 3.81
N GLY A 148 -6.18 19.67 4.85
CA GLY A 148 -6.61 19.91 6.24
C GLY A 148 -7.99 19.36 6.61
N PHE A 149 -8.70 18.68 5.69
CA PHE A 149 -10.03 18.13 5.93
C PHE A 149 -10.02 16.60 5.97
N ILE A 150 -10.86 16.03 6.84
CA ILE A 150 -11.08 14.59 6.91
C ILE A 150 -11.97 14.16 5.74
N ILE A 151 -11.42 13.37 4.83
CA ILE A 151 -12.13 12.85 3.66
C ILE A 151 -12.81 11.52 4.01
N VAL A 152 -12.09 10.64 4.71
CA VAL A 152 -12.60 9.35 5.16
C VAL A 152 -12.30 9.16 6.63
N SER A 153 -13.33 9.20 7.47
CA SER A 153 -13.23 8.88 8.89
C SER A 153 -13.28 7.37 9.14
N GLN A 154 -12.89 6.95 10.34
CA GLN A 154 -12.93 5.54 10.75
C GLN A 154 -14.32 4.89 10.61
N SER A 155 -15.39 5.64 10.90
CA SER A 155 -16.76 5.13 10.77
C SER A 155 -17.16 4.92 9.32
N GLN A 156 -16.73 5.81 8.42
CA GLN A 156 -17.00 5.73 6.99
C GLN A 156 -16.21 4.61 6.29
N MET A 157 -14.99 4.31 6.75
CA MET A 157 -14.15 3.26 6.14
C MET A 157 -14.87 1.93 6.01
N ASN A 158 -15.62 1.52 7.04
CA ASN A 158 -16.33 0.24 7.04
C ASN A 158 -17.36 0.16 5.92
N GLN A 159 -18.14 1.22 5.73
CA GLN A 159 -19.17 1.29 4.70
C GLN A 159 -18.55 1.35 3.30
N ILE A 160 -17.66 2.31 3.06
CA ILE A 160 -16.99 2.52 1.77
C ILE A 160 -16.24 1.25 1.36
N GLY A 161 -15.42 0.71 2.27
CA GLY A 161 -14.60 -0.46 2.01
C GLY A 161 -15.42 -1.70 1.68
N LYS A 162 -16.51 -1.94 2.40
CA LYS A 162 -17.45 -3.04 2.11
C LYS A 162 -18.09 -2.86 0.74
N GLN A 163 -18.62 -1.68 0.46
CA GLN A 163 -19.31 -1.39 -0.80
C GLN A 163 -18.37 -1.52 -1.99
N MET A 164 -17.15 -0.97 -1.90
CA MET A 164 -16.15 -1.11 -2.95
C MET A 164 -15.74 -2.57 -3.17
N ASN A 165 -15.50 -3.31 -2.09
CA ASN A 165 -15.14 -4.73 -2.19
C ASN A 165 -16.25 -5.56 -2.86
N GLN A 166 -17.49 -5.39 -2.41
CA GLN A 166 -18.66 -6.09 -2.96
C GLN A 166 -18.85 -5.75 -4.44
N TYR A 167 -18.67 -4.48 -4.81
CA TYR A 167 -18.75 -4.03 -6.18
C TYR A 167 -17.70 -4.70 -7.07
N ILE A 168 -16.43 -4.73 -6.67
CA ILE A 168 -15.37 -5.39 -7.46
C ILE A 168 -15.67 -6.88 -7.60
N VAL A 169 -16.09 -7.54 -6.52
CA VAL A 169 -16.45 -8.96 -6.54
C VAL A 169 -17.61 -9.25 -7.48
N SER A 170 -18.59 -8.34 -7.59
CA SER A 170 -19.73 -8.50 -8.51
C SER A 170 -19.37 -8.29 -9.99
N GLN A 171 -18.22 -7.70 -10.30
CA GLN A 171 -17.75 -7.54 -11.69
C GLN A 171 -17.19 -8.83 -12.30
N PHE A 172 -17.01 -9.90 -11.53
CA PHE A 172 -16.49 -11.16 -12.05
C PHE A 172 -17.60 -12.02 -12.68
N VAL A 173 -17.53 -12.21 -13.99
CA VAL A 173 -18.36 -13.18 -14.74
C VAL A 173 -17.75 -14.58 -14.64
N LYS A 174 -18.58 -15.63 -14.77
CA LYS A 174 -18.22 -17.05 -14.50
C LYS A 174 -17.00 -17.56 -15.29
N GLU A 175 -16.66 -16.96 -16.42
CA GLU A 175 -15.57 -17.41 -17.29
C GLU A 175 -14.31 -16.53 -17.20
N MET A 176 -14.42 -15.33 -16.63
CA MET A 176 -13.31 -14.39 -16.56
C MET A 176 -12.38 -14.72 -15.38
N LYS A 177 -11.07 -14.72 -15.64
CA LYS A 177 -10.02 -14.95 -14.63
C LYS A 177 -9.56 -13.66 -13.96
N SER A 178 -9.74 -12.52 -14.64
CA SER A 178 -9.49 -11.19 -14.12
C SER A 178 -10.62 -10.23 -14.47
N SER A 179 -10.70 -9.12 -13.76
CA SER A 179 -11.62 -8.02 -14.02
C SER A 179 -10.91 -6.70 -13.77
N THR A 180 -11.19 -5.69 -14.59
CA THR A 180 -10.51 -4.38 -14.53
C THR A 180 -11.48 -3.30 -14.09
N LEU A 181 -11.13 -2.59 -13.04
CA LEU A 181 -11.79 -1.35 -12.63
C LEU A 181 -11.16 -0.19 -13.38
N GLN A 182 -11.89 0.37 -14.34
CA GLN A 182 -11.46 1.50 -15.17
C GLN A 182 -11.20 2.77 -14.34
N PRO A 183 -10.29 3.67 -14.78
CA PRO A 183 -9.98 4.87 -14.00
C PRO A 183 -11.20 5.80 -13.91
N TYR A 184 -11.32 6.55 -12.82
CA TYR A 184 -12.45 7.45 -12.55
C TYR A 184 -13.81 6.75 -12.58
N HIS A 185 -13.88 5.49 -12.12
CA HIS A 185 -15.10 4.73 -12.20
C HIS A 185 -16.22 5.43 -11.41
N PRO A 186 -17.42 5.63 -11.98
CA PRO A 186 -18.50 6.40 -11.34
C PRO A 186 -18.85 5.90 -9.93
N PHE A 187 -18.78 4.59 -9.72
CA PHE A 187 -19.01 3.98 -8.40
C PHE A 187 -17.95 4.39 -7.36
N SER A 188 -16.67 4.44 -7.73
CA SER A 188 -15.61 4.87 -6.81
C SER A 188 -15.73 6.36 -6.51
N THR A 189 -16.00 7.17 -7.54
CA THR A 189 -16.24 8.60 -7.40
C THR A 189 -17.45 8.88 -6.49
N SER A 190 -18.55 8.16 -6.67
CA SER A 190 -19.75 8.35 -5.84
C SER A 190 -19.52 7.96 -4.38
N LEU A 191 -18.77 6.88 -4.10
CA LEU A 191 -18.37 6.49 -2.74
C LEU A 191 -17.52 7.55 -2.05
N MET A 192 -16.66 8.25 -2.78
CA MET A 192 -15.85 9.36 -2.25
C MET A 192 -16.64 10.65 -2.08
N GLN A 193 -17.76 10.80 -2.79
CA GLN A 193 -18.61 12.00 -2.75
C GLN A 193 -19.78 11.92 -1.76
N THR A 194 -20.07 10.75 -1.16
CA THR A 194 -21.37 10.50 -0.49
C THR A 194 -21.64 11.27 0.82
N ASN A 195 -20.75 12.14 1.31
CA ASN A 195 -20.98 12.89 2.54
C ASN A 195 -20.37 14.28 2.44
N LYS A 196 -21.15 15.38 2.53
CA LYS A 196 -20.86 16.81 2.87
C LYS A 196 -19.47 17.45 2.55
N ASN A 197 -18.57 16.74 1.91
CA ASN A 197 -17.15 16.99 1.67
C ASN A 197 -16.89 17.18 0.17
N GLN A 198 -17.94 17.22 -0.66
CA GLN A 198 -17.82 17.51 -2.10
C GLN A 198 -17.14 18.88 -2.33
N LEU A 199 -17.40 19.86 -1.46
CA LEU A 199 -16.66 21.14 -1.42
C LEU A 199 -15.23 20.96 -0.93
N GLN A 200 -14.96 20.12 0.07
CA GLN A 200 -13.64 19.96 0.69
C GLN A 200 -12.66 19.13 -0.15
N ILE A 201 -13.12 18.11 -0.87
CA ILE A 201 -12.29 17.31 -1.78
C ILE A 201 -11.93 18.14 -3.01
N VAL A 202 -12.90 18.84 -3.61
CA VAL A 202 -12.63 19.76 -4.73
C VAL A 202 -11.72 20.91 -4.27
N GLN A 203 -11.93 21.48 -3.09
CA GLN A 203 -11.04 22.51 -2.52
C GLN A 203 -9.64 21.97 -2.20
N ALA A 204 -9.51 20.76 -1.64
CA ALA A 204 -8.21 20.14 -1.37
C ALA A 204 -7.47 19.81 -2.67
N ILE A 205 -8.14 19.25 -3.67
CA ILE A 205 -7.58 19.03 -5.01
C ILE A 205 -7.14 20.37 -5.62
N ASN A 206 -7.97 21.42 -5.54
CA ASN A 206 -7.61 22.74 -6.05
C ASN A 206 -6.43 23.39 -5.27
N GLN A 207 -6.31 23.16 -3.96
CA GLN A 207 -5.18 23.65 -3.14
C GLN A 207 -3.88 22.90 -3.44
N ILE A 208 -3.95 21.58 -3.68
CA ILE A 208 -2.80 20.80 -4.14
C ILE A 208 -2.32 21.34 -5.50
N ASN A 209 -3.27 21.65 -6.40
CA ASN A 209 -2.97 22.16 -7.73
C ASN A 209 -2.36 23.57 -7.71
N SER A 210 -2.76 24.43 -6.77
CA SER A 210 -2.22 25.78 -6.62
C SER A 210 -0.82 25.79 -6.00
N GLN A 211 -0.50 24.89 -5.06
CA GLN A 211 0.84 24.79 -4.48
C GLN A 211 1.89 24.24 -5.46
N VAL A 212 1.52 23.29 -6.32
CA VAL A 212 2.40 22.74 -7.36
C VAL A 212 2.70 23.76 -8.47
N SER A 213 1.75 24.67 -8.75
CA SER A 213 1.97 25.76 -9.71
C SER A 213 2.98 26.80 -9.21
N SER A 214 3.05 27.04 -7.89
CA SER A 214 4.01 27.99 -7.30
C SER A 214 5.44 27.47 -7.16
N THR A 215 5.65 26.15 -7.11
CA THR A 215 7.01 25.55 -7.02
C THR A 215 7.71 25.45 -8.37
N THR A 216 6.94 25.39 -9.48
CA THR A 216 7.49 25.40 -10.84
C THR A 216 8.14 26.74 -11.20
N SER A 217 7.70 27.84 -10.57
CA SER A 217 8.28 29.19 -10.75
C SER A 217 9.59 29.42 -10.00
N ILE A 218 9.92 28.59 -8.99
CA ILE A 218 11.16 28.72 -8.21
C ILE A 218 12.27 27.83 -8.80
N ALA A 219 11.91 26.67 -9.38
CA ALA A 219 12.86 25.77 -10.02
C ALA A 219 13.53 26.37 -11.28
N SER A 220 12.90 27.35 -11.94
CA SER A 220 13.50 28.09 -13.06
C SER A 220 14.44 29.23 -12.64
N ILE A 221 14.50 29.56 -11.34
CA ILE A 221 15.41 30.60 -10.81
C ILE A 221 16.73 29.98 -10.31
N ILE A 222 16.73 28.70 -9.93
CA ILE A 222 17.91 28.07 -9.29
C ILE A 222 18.87 27.42 -10.31
N SER A 223 18.46 27.18 -11.55
CA SER A 223 19.33 26.52 -12.57
C SER A 223 20.37 27.44 -13.23
N ASN A 224 20.52 28.69 -12.80
CA ASN A 224 21.49 29.65 -13.36
C ASN A 224 22.49 30.20 -12.33
N SER A 225 23.10 29.34 -11.52
CA SER A 225 24.35 29.73 -10.84
C SER A 225 25.32 28.56 -10.60
N ASN A 226 26.45 28.67 -11.31
CA ASN A 226 27.80 28.31 -10.90
C ASN A 226 28.25 26.84 -11.00
N TYR A 227 28.72 26.50 -12.21
CA TYR A 227 29.98 25.78 -12.40
C TYR A 227 31.17 26.70 -12.10
N SER A 228 32.04 26.35 -11.15
CA SER A 228 33.52 26.39 -11.27
C SER A 228 34.25 26.25 -9.93
N ASN A 229 35.41 25.57 -10.02
CA ASN A 229 36.57 25.47 -9.10
C ASN A 229 36.47 24.47 -7.93
N ALA A 230 37.19 23.34 -7.89
CA ALA A 230 38.63 23.04 -7.99
C ALA A 230 39.33 22.91 -6.61
N SER A 231 39.75 21.66 -6.32
CA SER A 231 41.01 21.21 -5.67
C SER A 231 41.49 21.84 -4.35
N ASN A 232 41.63 21.03 -3.28
CA ASN A 232 42.93 20.58 -2.72
C ASN A 232 42.81 19.87 -1.34
N ASN A 233 43.58 18.76 -1.20
CA ASN A 233 44.31 18.19 -0.03
C ASN A 233 43.62 18.09 1.37
N SER A 234 43.87 17.15 2.29
CA SER A 234 45.00 16.26 2.65
C SER A 234 44.49 15.38 3.83
N HIS A 235 44.70 14.05 3.88
CA HIS A 235 45.77 13.33 4.61
C HIS A 235 45.38 12.81 6.04
N LEU A 236 45.80 11.56 6.31
CA LEU A 236 46.09 10.87 7.60
C LEU A 236 45.17 9.76 8.20
N SER A 237 45.72 8.53 8.10
CA SER A 237 45.92 7.42 9.09
C SER A 237 44.71 6.68 9.69
N ILE A 238 44.51 5.37 9.43
CA ILE A 238 45.22 4.16 9.90
C ILE A 238 45.23 4.00 11.43
N GLY A 239 44.50 2.99 11.90
CA GLY A 239 44.66 2.36 13.22
C GLY A 239 44.12 0.93 13.18
N GLN A 240 45.01 -0.05 13.10
CA GLN A 240 44.74 -1.46 13.35
C GLN A 240 44.68 -1.70 14.86
N ASN A 241 43.81 -2.61 15.32
CA ASN A 241 44.13 -3.47 16.45
C ASN A 241 43.29 -4.77 16.46
N THR A 242 43.94 -5.82 16.92
CA THR A 242 43.64 -7.25 16.81
C THR A 242 43.03 -7.84 18.09
N SER A 243 42.36 -9.00 17.94
CA SER A 243 42.08 -10.08 18.94
C SER A 243 41.16 -9.73 20.14
N SER A 244 40.30 -10.59 20.70
CA SER A 244 40.27 -12.06 20.83
C SER A 244 38.86 -12.60 21.12
N VAL A 245 38.74 -13.93 20.99
CA VAL A 245 37.62 -14.86 21.16
C VAL A 245 36.86 -14.74 22.50
N GLU A 246 35.53 -14.74 22.45
CA GLU A 246 34.68 -15.39 23.48
C GLU A 246 33.30 -15.76 22.92
N SER A 247 32.92 -17.02 23.11
CA SER A 247 31.75 -17.68 22.54
C SER A 247 30.51 -17.36 23.37
N GLN A 248 29.57 -16.62 22.79
CA GLN A 248 28.19 -16.51 23.28
C GLN A 248 27.23 -16.76 22.12
N ASP A 249 26.23 -17.62 22.35
CA ASP A 249 25.12 -17.88 21.44
C ASP A 249 24.29 -16.61 21.26
N VAL A 250 24.71 -15.76 20.33
CA VAL A 250 23.97 -14.59 19.87
C VAL A 250 22.91 -15.10 18.90
N TYR A 251 21.67 -15.18 19.36
CA TYR A 251 20.53 -15.26 18.45
C TYR A 251 20.46 -13.95 17.67
N GLU A 252 21.08 -13.96 16.50
CA GLU A 252 21.08 -12.88 15.53
C GLU A 252 19.62 -12.55 15.19
N THR A 253 19.14 -11.44 15.77
CA THR A 253 17.85 -10.88 15.41
C THR A 253 18.05 -10.31 14.03
N ILE A 254 17.68 -11.07 13.00
CA ILE A 254 17.68 -10.61 11.61
C ILE A 254 16.68 -9.45 11.54
N GLU A 255 17.20 -8.23 11.71
CA GLU A 255 16.49 -7.02 11.34
C GLU A 255 16.29 -7.06 9.83
N LEU A 256 15.04 -7.29 9.43
CA LEU A 256 14.66 -7.22 8.02
C LEU A 256 14.86 -5.76 7.59
N PRO A 257 15.77 -5.45 6.66
CA PRO A 257 15.98 -4.07 6.19
C PRO A 257 14.65 -3.51 5.70
N GLN A 258 14.39 -2.22 5.96
CA GLN A 258 13.18 -1.56 5.46
C GLN A 258 13.18 -1.59 3.93
N TYR A 259 12.45 -2.55 3.35
CA TYR A 259 12.42 -2.77 1.91
C TYR A 259 11.57 -1.69 1.23
N ARG A 260 12.21 -0.62 0.75
CA ARG A 260 11.58 0.35 -0.13
C ARG A 260 11.61 -0.19 -1.56
N LEU A 261 10.56 -0.91 -1.96
CA LEU A 261 10.38 -1.29 -3.36
C LEU A 261 10.30 -0.02 -4.22
N GLN A 262 11.12 0.06 -5.27
CA GLN A 262 11.05 1.15 -6.24
C GLN A 262 10.00 0.80 -7.29
N PHE A 263 8.97 1.61 -7.38
CA PHE A 263 7.97 1.54 -8.46
C PHE A 263 8.19 2.71 -9.42
N ALA A 264 7.64 2.60 -10.63
CA ALA A 264 7.71 3.69 -11.59
C ALA A 264 7.10 4.96 -10.95
N PRO A 265 7.85 6.08 -10.90
CA PRO A 265 7.29 7.32 -10.39
C PRO A 265 6.10 7.71 -11.27
N ILE A 266 5.04 8.18 -10.63
CA ILE A 266 3.97 8.86 -11.34
C ILE A 266 4.62 10.15 -11.89
N GLY A 267 4.45 10.43 -13.18
CA GLY A 267 4.92 11.69 -13.76
C GLY A 267 4.33 12.90 -12.99
N PRO A 268 4.87 14.12 -13.17
CA PRO A 268 4.34 15.29 -12.48
C PRO A 268 2.83 15.41 -12.74
N TYR A 269 2.07 15.53 -11.65
CA TYR A 269 0.63 15.75 -11.69
C TYR A 269 0.30 16.94 -12.58
N VAL A 270 -0.48 16.73 -13.65
CA VAL A 270 -0.94 17.80 -14.54
C VAL A 270 -2.38 18.16 -14.15
N PRO A 271 -2.65 19.33 -13.56
CA PRO A 271 -4.01 19.72 -13.22
C PRO A 271 -4.84 19.91 -14.50
N TYR A 272 -5.97 19.20 -14.61
CA TYR A 272 -6.95 19.43 -15.67
C TYR A 272 -7.66 20.76 -15.46
N SER A 273 -7.67 21.60 -16.49
CA SER A 273 -8.67 22.66 -16.66
C SER A 273 -9.93 22.03 -17.27
N TYR A 274 -11.06 22.11 -16.56
CA TYR A 274 -12.36 21.77 -17.15
C TYR A 274 -12.64 22.74 -18.29
N VAL A 275 -12.77 22.22 -19.52
CA VAL A 275 -13.40 22.95 -20.62
C VAL A 275 -14.90 22.78 -20.44
N TYR A 276 -15.59 23.89 -20.14
CA TYR A 276 -17.05 23.96 -20.06
C TYR A 276 -17.69 23.73 -21.43
#